data_AF-A0A4Q7VDG2-F1
#
_entry.id   AF-A0A4Q7VDG2-F1
#
_cell.length_a   1.000
_cell.length_b   1.000
_cell.length_c   1.000
_cell.angle_alpha   90.00
_cell.angle_beta   90.00
_cell.angle_gamma   90.00
#
_symmetry.space_group_name_H-M   'P 1'
#
loop_
_entity.id
_entity.type
_entity.pdbx_description
1 polymer ?
#
loop_
_entity_poly.entity_id
_entity_poly.type
_entity_poly.pdbx_seq_one_letter_code
_entity_poly.pdbx_strand_id
1 'polypeptide(L)'
;MSLEAALRLLFTSGFYWDRSGEARAFSEHFYERQKAMPSMVQTGMYSATMHYLNVVKSVGSDDALEIEEQMKTMPINNFYTHNGKIRADGRMIYDLYLTEVKGRPSKKANGIY
;
A
#
# COMPACT_ATOMS: atom_id res chain seq x y z
N MET A 1 4.11 -15.13 -17.54
CA MET A 1 2.71 -15.16 -18.02
C MET A 1 2.54 -14.01 -18.99
N SER A 2 2.03 -14.24 -20.20
CA SER A 2 1.76 -13.15 -21.15
C SER A 2 0.55 -12.34 -20.69
N LEU A 3 0.42 -11.08 -21.15
CA LEU A 3 -0.79 -10.28 -20.90
C LEU A 3 -2.03 -11.02 -21.40
N GLU A 4 -1.94 -11.66 -22.57
CA GLU A 4 -3.03 -12.45 -23.15
C GLU A 4 -3.46 -13.62 -22.26
N ALA A 5 -2.50 -14.29 -21.60
CA ALA A 5 -2.80 -15.36 -20.65
C ALA A 5 -3.38 -14.84 -19.32
N ALA A 6 -3.17 -13.57 -19.00
CA ALA A 6 -3.64 -12.93 -17.76
C ALA A 6 -4.99 -12.20 -17.93
N LEU A 7 -5.54 -12.14 -19.15
CA LEU A 7 -6.76 -11.39 -19.43
C LEU A 7 -7.92 -11.85 -18.56
N ARG A 8 -8.64 -10.88 -17.98
CA ARG A 8 -9.80 -11.11 -17.11
C ARG A 8 -9.50 -11.90 -15.83
N LEU A 9 -8.22 -12.09 -15.50
CA LEU A 9 -7.84 -12.66 -14.22
C LEU A 9 -8.29 -11.72 -13.12
N LEU A 10 -9.06 -12.27 -12.18
CA LEU A 10 -9.50 -11.59 -10.98
C LEU A 10 -8.54 -11.90 -9.83
N PHE A 11 -8.15 -10.88 -9.08
CA PHE A 11 -7.34 -11.05 -7.88
C PHE A 11 -7.57 -9.88 -6.92
N THR A 12 -7.33 -10.15 -5.65
CA THR A 12 -7.49 -9.16 -4.58
C THR A 12 -6.19 -8.40 -4.38
N SER A 13 -6.25 -7.07 -4.35
CA SER A 13 -5.09 -6.21 -4.09
C SER A 13 -5.38 -5.20 -2.98
N GLY A 14 -4.38 -4.96 -2.13
CA GLY A 14 -4.42 -3.88 -1.14
C GLY A 14 -4.09 -2.51 -1.71
N PHE A 15 -3.51 -2.45 -2.91
CA PHE A 15 -3.04 -1.20 -3.49
C PHE A 15 -2.99 -1.24 -5.02
N TYR A 16 -3.24 -0.08 -5.61
CA TYR A 16 -3.02 0.19 -7.02
C TYR A 16 -2.47 1.61 -7.18
N TRP A 17 -1.42 1.74 -7.99
CA TRP A 17 -0.64 2.98 -8.11
C TRP A 17 -1.47 4.16 -8.62
N ASP A 18 -2.52 3.89 -9.41
CA ASP A 18 -3.37 4.92 -10.02
C ASP A 18 -4.76 5.06 -9.39
N ARG A 19 -4.96 4.54 -8.17
CA ARG A 19 -6.30 4.53 -7.53
C ARG A 19 -6.75 5.90 -6.98
N SER A 20 -5.80 6.78 -6.69
CA SER A 20 -6.05 8.13 -6.13
C SER A 20 -4.86 9.05 -6.44
N GLY A 21 -5.05 10.37 -6.28
CA GLY A 21 -3.97 11.34 -6.47
C GLY A 21 -2.77 11.10 -5.55
N GLU A 22 -3.02 10.76 -4.28
CA GLU A 22 -1.96 10.45 -3.30
C GLU A 22 -1.19 9.17 -3.66
N ALA A 23 -1.90 8.12 -4.08
CA ALA A 23 -1.28 6.88 -4.52
C ALA A 23 -0.41 7.11 -5.77
N ARG A 24 -0.88 7.95 -6.70
CA ARG A 24 -0.13 8.29 -7.91
C ARG A 24 1.12 9.08 -7.58
N ALA A 25 1.02 10.11 -6.73
CA ALA A 25 2.17 10.93 -6.32
C ALA A 25 3.26 10.09 -5.64
N PHE A 26 2.90 9.19 -4.72
CA PHE A 26 3.86 8.25 -4.13
C PHE A 26 4.50 7.35 -5.20
N SER A 27 3.69 6.82 -6.11
CA SER A 27 4.13 5.87 -7.12
C SER A 27 5.05 6.50 -8.17
N GLU A 28 4.82 7.77 -8.52
CA GLU A 28 5.72 8.56 -9.38
C GLU A 28 7.08 8.75 -8.71
N HIS A 29 7.11 9.15 -7.43
CA HIS A 29 8.36 9.25 -6.67
C HIS A 29 9.08 7.89 -6.52
N PHE A 30 8.32 6.79 -6.35
CA PHE A 30 8.89 5.44 -6.35
C PHE A 30 9.49 5.10 -7.72
N TYR A 31 8.78 5.41 -8.81
CA TYR A 31 9.22 5.17 -10.18
C TYR A 31 10.50 5.94 -10.51
N GLU A 32 10.65 7.18 -10.05
CA GLU A 32 11.88 7.96 -10.25
C GLU A 32 13.13 7.22 -9.77
N ARG A 33 13.01 6.45 -8.68
CA ARG A 33 14.11 5.69 -8.06
C ARG A 33 14.26 4.27 -8.60
N GLN A 34 13.13 3.57 -8.79
CA GLN A 34 13.11 2.13 -9.08
C GLN A 34 12.82 1.81 -10.55
N LYS A 35 12.41 2.80 -11.35
CA LYS A 35 12.05 2.68 -12.77
C LYS A 35 10.94 1.64 -13.06
N ALA A 36 10.15 1.32 -12.05
CA ALA A 36 8.96 0.48 -12.12
C ALA A 36 7.91 0.99 -11.13
N MET A 37 6.63 0.77 -11.41
CA MET A 37 5.56 1.11 -10.46
C MET A 37 5.61 0.19 -9.24
N PRO A 38 5.29 0.68 -8.04
CA PRO A 38 5.36 -0.12 -6.83
C PRO A 38 4.29 -1.23 -6.80
N SER A 39 4.67 -2.38 -6.27
CA SER A 39 3.71 -3.45 -5.95
C SER A 39 2.96 -3.17 -4.65
N MET A 40 1.88 -3.90 -4.38
CA MET A 40 1.17 -3.78 -3.09
C MET A 40 2.07 -4.11 -1.89
N VAL A 41 3.01 -5.04 -2.04
CA VAL A 41 3.93 -5.44 -0.96
C VAL A 41 4.92 -4.32 -0.66
N GLN A 42 5.54 -3.73 -1.68
CA GLN A 42 6.48 -2.61 -1.51
C GLN A 42 5.79 -1.40 -0.86
N THR A 43 4.57 -1.13 -1.30
CA THR A 43 3.77 -0.01 -0.79
C THR A 43 3.33 -0.26 0.66
N GLY A 44 2.89 -1.48 0.98
CA GLY A 44 2.53 -1.89 2.34
C GLY A 44 3.72 -1.83 3.31
N MET A 45 4.91 -2.24 2.86
CA MET A 45 6.14 -2.12 3.66
C MET A 45 6.49 -0.66 3.95
N TYR A 46 6.42 0.22 2.95
CA TYR A 46 6.64 1.65 3.17
C TYR A 46 5.65 2.22 4.19
N SER A 47 4.37 1.92 4.04
CA SER A 47 3.32 2.33 4.98
C SER A 47 3.61 1.85 6.40
N ALA A 48 3.98 0.58 6.58
CA ALA A 48 4.28 0.01 7.88
C ALA A 48 5.50 0.66 8.53
N THR A 49 6.58 0.88 7.77
CA THR A 49 7.78 1.57 8.26
C THR A 49 7.47 3.01 8.68
N MET A 50 6.70 3.75 7.88
CA MET A 50 6.33 5.12 8.23
C MET A 50 5.42 5.17 9.46
N HIS A 51 4.50 4.22 9.62
CA HIS A 51 3.68 4.13 10.84
C HIS A 51 4.55 3.93 12.08
N TYR A 52 5.46 2.96 12.05
CA TYR A 52 6.41 2.69 13.13
C TYR A 52 7.25 3.93 13.48
N LEU A 53 7.86 4.58 12.48
CA LEU A 53 8.71 5.76 12.71
C LEU A 53 7.93 6.96 13.28
N ASN A 54 6.68 7.15 12.86
CA ASN A 54 5.82 8.18 13.42
C ASN A 54 5.46 7.89 14.88
N VAL A 55 5.23 6.62 15.23
CA VAL A 55 4.99 6.21 16.61
C VAL A 55 6.23 6.45 17.47
N VAL A 56 7.41 5.98 17.05
CA VAL A 56 8.70 6.24 17.72
C VAL A 56 8.91 7.73 17.97
N LYS A 57 8.66 8.57 16.95
CA LYS A 57 8.76 10.02 17.08
C LYS A 57 7.77 10.60 18.10
N SER A 58 6.54 10.08 18.15
CA SER A 58 5.50 10.57 19.06
C SER A 58 5.74 10.20 20.52
N VAL A 59 6.28 9.00 20.75
CA VAL A 59 6.59 8.48 22.09
C VAL A 59 7.94 9.02 22.58
N GLY A 60 8.91 9.21 21.68
CA GLY A 60 10.27 9.62 22.05
C GLY A 60 11.14 8.46 22.57
N SER A 61 10.74 7.23 22.27
CA SER A 61 11.35 5.97 22.72
C SER A 61 11.38 4.98 21.56
N ASP A 62 12.28 4.01 21.59
CA ASP A 62 12.30 2.85 20.71
C ASP A 62 12.03 1.53 21.45
N ASP A 63 11.52 1.60 22.68
CA ASP A 63 11.09 0.42 23.45
C ASP A 63 10.01 -0.38 22.69
N ALA A 64 10.28 -1.66 22.46
CA ALA A 64 9.45 -2.47 21.57
C ALA A 64 8.01 -2.66 22.10
N LEU A 65 7.81 -2.77 23.42
CA LEU A 65 6.49 -3.00 24.00
C LEU A 65 5.66 -1.71 23.99
N GLU A 66 6.30 -0.60 24.35
CA GLU A 66 5.67 0.73 24.31
C GLU A 66 5.23 1.11 22.90
N ILE A 67 6.09 0.86 21.91
CA ILE A 67 5.78 1.12 20.49
C ILE A 67 4.68 0.19 19.97
N GLU A 68 4.70 -1.09 20.33
CA GLU A 68 3.67 -2.04 19.91
C GLU A 68 2.28 -1.66 20.44
N GLU A 69 2.21 -1.28 21.72
CA GLU A 69 0.98 -0.80 22.34
C GLU A 69 0.47 0.47 21.64
N GLN A 70 1.35 1.44 21.43
CA GLN A 70 0.98 2.70 20.80
C GLN A 70 0.62 2.55 19.31
N MET A 71 1.27 1.66 18.57
CA MET A 71 0.91 1.35 17.19
C MET A 71 -0.51 0.81 17.05
N LYS A 72 -1.04 0.12 18.06
CA LYS A 72 -2.43 -0.40 18.08
C LYS A 72 -3.47 0.67 18.39
N THR A 73 -3.10 1.75 19.08
CA THR A 73 -4.03 2.86 19.40
C THR A 73 -4.13 3.87 18.25
N MET A 74 -3.08 3.99 17.44
CA MET A 74 -3.00 4.95 16.34
C MET A 74 -3.56 4.38 15.03
N PRO A 75 -4.57 5.02 14.41
CA PRO A 75 -5.04 4.62 13.09
C PRO A 75 -3.98 4.91 12.02
N ILE A 76 -3.85 4.00 11.05
CA ILE A 76 -2.98 4.16 9.88
C ILE A 76 -3.77 4.93 8.83
N ASN A 77 -3.39 6.19 8.62
CA ASN A 77 -4.00 7.10 7.65
C ASN A 77 -2.91 7.64 6.71
N ASN A 78 -2.78 7.05 5.52
CA ASN A 78 -1.81 7.46 4.52
C ASN A 78 -2.26 7.05 3.11
N PHE A 79 -1.43 7.34 2.11
CA PHE A 79 -1.68 7.02 0.70
C PHE A 79 -1.90 5.52 0.41
N TYR A 80 -1.57 4.60 1.33
CA TYR A 80 -1.82 3.15 1.22
C TYR A 80 -3.20 2.78 1.78
N THR A 81 -3.62 3.35 2.90
CA THR A 81 -4.94 3.07 3.48
C THR A 81 -5.50 4.25 4.26
N HIS A 82 -6.83 4.37 4.26
CA HIS A 82 -7.54 5.29 5.13
C HIS A 82 -8.18 4.46 6.25
N ASN A 83 -7.98 4.88 7.49
CA ASN A 83 -8.51 4.27 8.70
C ASN A 83 -8.10 2.79 8.90
N GLY A 84 -6.88 2.45 8.51
CA GLY A 84 -6.30 1.15 8.82
C GLY A 84 -6.10 0.98 10.32
N LYS A 85 -6.36 -0.21 10.86
CA LYS A 85 -6.22 -0.48 12.31
C LYS A 85 -5.52 -1.79 12.58
N ILE A 86 -4.60 -1.77 13.55
CA ILE A 86 -3.97 -2.99 14.07
C ILE A 86 -4.89 -3.57 15.15
N ARG A 87 -5.32 -4.82 14.97
CA ARG A 87 -6.11 -5.56 15.95
C ARG A 87 -5.25 -6.03 17.12
N ALA A 88 -5.91 -6.50 18.18
CA ALA A 88 -5.26 -7.08 19.34
C ALA A 88 -4.34 -8.28 18.99
N ASP A 89 -4.64 -9.03 17.92
CA ASP A 89 -3.84 -10.14 17.41
C ASP A 89 -2.68 -9.71 16.49
N GLY A 90 -2.41 -8.40 16.40
CA GLY A 90 -1.35 -7.83 15.55
C GLY A 90 -1.72 -7.75 14.07
N ARG A 91 -2.90 -8.22 13.65
CA ARG A 91 -3.31 -8.15 12.25
C ARG A 91 -3.80 -6.74 11.92
N MET A 92 -3.18 -6.14 10.91
CA MET A 92 -3.65 -4.89 10.34
C MET A 92 -4.87 -5.14 9.44
N ILE A 93 -5.96 -4.46 9.74
CA ILE A 93 -7.23 -4.47 9.00
C ILE A 93 -7.30 -3.23 8.14
N TYR A 94 -7.62 -3.43 6.87
CA TYR A 94 -7.72 -2.41 5.85
C TYR A 94 -8.54 -2.93 4.68
N ASP A 95 -9.04 -2.00 3.87
CA ASP A 95 -9.81 -2.32 2.69
C ASP A 95 -8.95 -2.99 1.63
N LEU A 96 -9.51 -4.06 1.07
CA LEU A 96 -8.97 -4.75 -0.10
C LEU A 96 -9.88 -4.47 -1.30
N TYR A 97 -9.26 -4.43 -2.47
CA TYR A 97 -9.96 -4.20 -3.73
C TYR A 97 -9.96 -5.48 -4.56
N LEU A 98 -11.11 -5.81 -5.14
CA LEU A 98 -11.18 -6.80 -6.21
C LEU A 98 -10.71 -6.11 -7.51
N THR A 99 -9.74 -6.70 -8.17
CA THR A 99 -9.09 -6.14 -9.35
C THR A 99 -9.18 -7.12 -10.52
N GLU A 100 -9.38 -6.59 -11.73
CA GLU A 100 -9.39 -7.35 -12.98
C GLU A 100 -8.24 -6.86 -13.88
N VAL A 101 -7.49 -7.78 -14.48
CA VAL A 101 -6.48 -7.42 -15.48
C VAL A 101 -7.16 -6.84 -16.71
N LYS A 102 -6.79 -5.61 -17.07
CA LYS A 102 -7.31 -4.92 -18.26
C LYS A 102 -6.94 -5.66 -19.55
N GLY A 103 -7.88 -5.68 -20.49
CA GLY A 103 -7.61 -5.98 -21.90
C GLY A 103 -6.62 -4.99 -22.53
N ARG A 104 -6.08 -5.33 -23.71
CA ARG A 104 -5.03 -4.55 -24.42
C ARG A 104 -5.19 -3.03 -24.21
N PRO A 105 -4.14 -2.31 -23.78
CA PRO A 105 -4.24 -0.89 -23.52
C PRO A 105 -4.58 -0.14 -24.82
N SER A 106 -5.64 0.67 -24.79
CA SER A 106 -5.67 1.83 -25.69
C SER A 106 -4.45 2.69 -25.34
N LYS A 107 -3.83 3.32 -26.35
CA LYS A 107 -2.49 3.94 -26.39
C LYS A 107 -2.05 4.89 -25.25
N LYS A 108 -2.79 5.02 -24.14
CA LYS A 108 -2.53 5.96 -23.04
C LYS A 108 -2.52 5.38 -21.62
N ALA A 109 -2.72 4.08 -21.41
CA ALA A 109 -2.78 3.52 -20.05
C ALA A 109 -1.65 2.51 -19.79
N ASN A 110 -0.59 2.93 -19.10
CA ASN A 110 0.49 2.07 -18.59
C ASN A 110 0.08 1.35 -17.27
N GLY A 111 -1.20 1.03 -17.11
CA GLY A 111 -1.76 0.36 -15.93
C GLY A 111 -2.13 -1.08 -16.24
N ILE A 112 -1.69 -2.01 -15.39
CA ILE A 112 -1.90 -3.46 -15.57
C ILE A 112 -3.31 -3.88 -15.10
N TYR A 113 -3.97 -3.02 -14.32
CA TYR A 113 -5.29 -3.23 -13.72
C TYR A 113 -6.19 -2.00 -13.91
#